data_AF-A0A3P7ZK74-F1
#
_entry.id   AF-A0A3P7ZK74-F1
#
_cell.length_a   1.000
_cell.length_b   1.000
_cell.length_c   1.000
_cell.angle_alpha   90.00
_cell.angle_beta   90.00
_cell.angle_gamma   90.00
#
_symmetry.space_group_name_H-M   'P 1'
#
loop_
_entity.id
_entity.type
_entity.pdbx_description
1 polymer ?
#
loop_
_entity_poly.entity_id
_entity_poly.type
_entity_poly.pdbx_seq_one_letter_code
_entity_poly.pdbx_strand_id
1 'polypeptide(L)'
;MQFGDIDPRSEWLVHILFCRHGKGHLIPPSEVNYRANVWALRDLGCTHILATNACGSLQEDLVPGDFVVLNQFLDKTWGRENTFYGSKPDSLKGVLHMPMAEPFCERTRQVRY
;
A
#
# COMPACT_ATOMS: atom_id res chain seq x y z
N MET A 1 -6.78 8.16 -13.15
CA MET A 1 -5.54 8.31 -12.35
C MET A 1 -5.15 9.77 -12.41
N GLN A 2 -4.86 10.41 -11.29
CA GLN A 2 -4.35 11.78 -11.32
C GLN A 2 -3.16 11.86 -10.38
N PHE A 3 -2.00 12.12 -10.97
CA PHE A 3 -0.72 12.27 -10.29
C PHE A 3 -0.72 13.63 -9.59
N GLY A 4 -0.22 13.68 -8.35
CA GLY A 4 0.05 14.96 -7.68
C GLY A 4 1.16 15.72 -8.42
N ASP A 5 1.18 17.04 -8.23
CA ASP A 5 2.16 17.93 -8.87
C ASP A 5 3.59 17.49 -8.54
N ILE A 6 4.42 17.36 -9.59
CA ILE A 6 5.85 17.12 -9.48
C ILE A 6 6.48 18.46 -9.06
N ASP A 7 7.05 18.54 -7.86
CA ASP A 7 7.79 19.73 -7.42
C ASP A 7 9.10 19.84 -8.22
N PRO A 8 9.29 20.90 -9.04
CA PRO A 8 10.49 21.06 -9.84
C PRO A 8 11.72 21.55 -9.04
N ARG A 9 11.63 21.72 -7.71
CA ARG A 9 12.71 22.27 -6.87
C ARG A 9 13.55 21.24 -6.09
N SER A 10 13.21 19.96 -6.11
CA SER A 10 14.00 18.93 -5.40
C SER A 10 15.01 18.28 -6.34
N GLU A 11 16.28 18.66 -6.26
CA GLU A 11 17.32 18.09 -7.11
C GLU A 11 17.58 16.59 -6.90
N TRP A 12 17.09 15.94 -5.85
CA TRP A 12 17.31 14.50 -5.67
C TRP A 12 16.11 13.87 -4.94
N LEU A 13 15.50 12.86 -5.57
CA LEU A 13 14.29 12.10 -5.18
C LEU A 13 12.96 12.65 -5.73
N VAL A 14 12.32 11.85 -6.59
CA VAL A 14 10.95 12.05 -7.08
C VAL A 14 10.01 11.24 -6.20
N HIS A 15 8.94 11.87 -5.70
CA HIS A 15 7.91 11.22 -4.91
C HIS A 15 6.57 11.23 -5.65
N ILE A 16 5.79 10.15 -5.50
CA ILE A 16 4.44 10.05 -6.08
C ILE A 16 3.44 9.95 -4.93
N LEU A 17 2.51 10.91 -4.87
CA LEU A 17 1.40 10.90 -3.92
C LEU A 17 0.19 10.18 -4.51
N PHE A 18 -0.39 9.27 -3.72
CA PHE A 18 -1.50 8.42 -4.15
C PHE A 18 -2.61 8.34 -3.10
N CYS A 19 -3.81 8.81 -3.44
CA CYS A 19 -4.98 8.76 -2.55
C CYS A 19 -5.70 7.41 -2.68
N ARG A 20 -5.61 6.54 -1.66
CA ARG A 20 -6.26 5.22 -1.63
C ARG A 20 -7.76 5.26 -1.95
N HIS A 21 -8.47 6.23 -1.39
CA HIS A 21 -9.93 6.36 -1.48
C HIS A 21 -10.39 7.33 -2.57
N GLY A 22 -9.48 7.75 -3.46
CA GLY A 22 -9.72 8.77 -4.47
C GLY A 22 -9.86 10.19 -3.88
N LYS A 23 -9.91 11.18 -4.77
CA LYS A 23 -10.21 12.57 -4.39
C LYS A 23 -11.65 12.63 -3.85
N GLY A 24 -11.84 13.30 -2.71
CA GLY A 24 -13.15 13.35 -2.04
C GLY A 24 -13.51 12.11 -1.23
N HIS A 25 -12.62 11.12 -1.10
CA HIS A 25 -12.78 9.96 -0.21
C HIS A 25 -14.04 9.12 -0.49
N LEU A 26 -14.36 8.91 -1.77
CA LEU A 26 -15.62 8.29 -2.21
C LEU A 26 -15.55 6.76 -2.34
N ILE A 27 -14.34 6.18 -2.40
CA ILE A 27 -14.16 4.74 -2.63
C ILE A 27 -14.05 4.03 -1.28
N PRO A 28 -15.01 3.17 -0.88
CA PRO A 28 -14.93 2.48 0.40
C PRO A 28 -13.80 1.42 0.41
N PRO A 29 -13.29 1.02 1.59
CA PRO A 29 -12.11 0.12 1.70
C PRO A 29 -12.22 -1.22 0.97
N SER A 30 -13.44 -1.76 0.83
CA SER A 30 -13.72 -3.02 0.12
C SER A 30 -13.65 -2.90 -1.40
N GLU A 31 -13.84 -1.70 -1.95
CA GLU A 31 -13.92 -1.44 -3.40
C GLU A 31 -12.65 -0.79 -3.96
N VAL A 32 -11.69 -0.47 -3.08
CA VAL A 32 -10.37 0.02 -3.50
C VAL A 32 -9.72 -1.00 -4.43
N ASN A 33 -9.34 -0.57 -5.62
CA ASN A 33 -8.62 -1.41 -6.57
C ASN A 33 -7.11 -1.47 -6.21
N TYR A 34 -6.78 -2.26 -5.19
CA TYR A 34 -5.40 -2.40 -4.70
C TYR A 34 -4.43 -2.87 -5.79
N ARG A 35 -4.87 -3.79 -6.68
CA ARG A 35 -4.06 -4.26 -7.81
C ARG A 35 -3.66 -3.10 -8.72
N ALA A 36 -4.62 -2.30 -9.18
CA ALA A 36 -4.35 -1.16 -10.05
C ALA A 36 -3.47 -0.11 -9.37
N ASN A 37 -3.71 0.18 -8.09
CA ASN A 37 -2.92 1.16 -7.35
C ASN A 37 -1.44 0.75 -7.26
N VAL A 38 -1.16 -0.48 -6.84
CA VAL A 38 0.21 -0.99 -6.70
C VAL A 38 0.89 -1.13 -8.08
N TRP A 39 0.15 -1.60 -9.08
CA TRP A 39 0.68 -1.75 -10.44
C TRP A 39 1.04 -0.41 -11.08
N ALA A 40 0.21 0.62 -10.90
CA ALA A 40 0.49 1.96 -11.41
C ALA A 40 1.78 2.54 -10.79
N LEU A 41 1.99 2.38 -9.49
CA LEU A 41 3.21 2.82 -8.82
C LEU A 41 4.44 2.06 -9.34
N ARG A 42 4.32 0.75 -9.55
CA ARG A 42 5.37 -0.06 -10.18
C ARG A 42 5.72 0.46 -11.58
N ASP A 43 4.71 0.70 -12.43
CA ASP A 43 4.92 1.13 -13.82
C ASP A 43 5.52 2.55 -13.92
N LEU A 44 5.31 3.39 -12.89
CA LEU A 44 5.96 4.70 -12.76
C LEU A 44 7.37 4.62 -12.18
N GLY A 45 7.88 3.42 -11.92
CA GLY A 45 9.24 3.20 -11.43
C GLY A 45 9.41 3.40 -9.93
N CYS A 46 8.33 3.42 -9.13
CA CYS A 46 8.48 3.46 -7.68
C CYS A 46 9.22 2.21 -7.18
N THR A 47 10.30 2.43 -6.42
CA THR A 47 11.06 1.35 -5.78
C THR A 47 10.55 1.01 -4.38
N HIS A 48 9.82 1.92 -3.76
CA HIS A 48 9.28 1.80 -2.40
C HIS A 48 7.87 2.39 -2.35
N ILE A 49 7.01 1.82 -1.51
CA ILE A 49 5.68 2.36 -1.21
C ILE A 49 5.60 2.56 0.30
N LEU A 50 5.35 3.80 0.72
CA LEU A 50 4.99 4.15 2.08
C LEU A 50 3.47 4.35 2.13
N ALA A 51 2.80 3.73 3.10
CA ALA A 51 1.35 3.77 3.22
C ALA A 51 0.93 4.17 4.63
N THR A 52 0.00 5.11 4.73
CA THR A 52 -0.65 5.48 5.99
C THR A 52 -1.98 4.74 6.14
N ASN A 53 -2.33 4.40 7.37
CA ASN A 53 -3.58 3.73 7.71
C ASN A 53 -4.08 4.30 9.03
N ALA A 54 -5.26 4.91 9.03
CA ALA A 54 -5.94 5.23 10.28
C ALA A 54 -6.50 3.92 10.87
N CYS A 55 -6.26 3.69 12.16
CA CYS A 55 -6.72 2.50 12.87
C CYS A 55 -7.13 2.84 14.30
N GLY A 56 -7.93 1.95 14.91
CA GLY A 56 -8.19 1.97 16.35
C GLY A 56 -7.22 1.05 17.08
N SER A 57 -6.76 1.46 18.26
CA SER A 57 -5.92 0.62 19.11
C SER A 57 -6.71 -0.54 19.70
N LEU A 58 -6.00 -1.66 19.94
CA LEU A 58 -6.49 -2.82 20.68
C LEU A 58 -5.69 -3.03 21.99
N GLN A 59 -4.84 -2.08 22.37
CA GLN A 59 -4.00 -2.10 23.57
C GLN A 59 -4.07 -0.75 24.29
N GLU A 60 -3.99 -0.75 25.62
CA GLU A 60 -4.17 0.46 26.44
C GLU A 60 -3.00 1.45 26.36
N ASP A 61 -1.81 0.95 26.05
CA ASP A 61 -0.56 1.71 25.93
C ASP A 61 -0.41 2.46 24.61
N LEU A 62 -1.23 2.11 23.60
CA LEU A 62 -1.29 2.79 22.31
C LEU A 62 -2.52 3.71 22.27
N VAL A 63 -2.29 5.01 22.37
CA VAL A 63 -3.34 6.03 22.50
C VAL A 63 -3.56 6.81 21.20
N PRO A 64 -4.72 7.49 21.02
CA PRO A 64 -4.94 8.34 19.85
C PRO A 64 -3.83 9.38 19.68
N GLY A 65 -3.25 9.42 18.48
CA GLY A 65 -2.11 10.29 18.15
C GLY A 65 -0.78 9.54 18.03
N ASP A 66 -0.69 8.33 18.59
CA ASP A 66 0.49 7.49 18.43
C ASP A 66 0.65 6.96 17.00
N PHE A 67 1.90 6.69 16.63
CA PHE A 67 2.26 6.06 15.37
C PHE A 67 2.86 4.68 15.62
N VAL A 68 2.51 3.73 14.76
CA VAL A 68 3.07 2.38 14.78
C VAL A 68 3.59 2.01 13.39
N VAL A 69 4.87 1.64 13.32
CA VAL A 69 5.46 1.05 12.12
C VAL A 69 5.24 -0.48 12.17
N LEU A 70 4.11 -0.92 11.61
CA LEU A 70 3.67 -2.31 11.64
C LEU A 70 4.74 -3.28 11.10
N ASN A 71 4.86 -4.45 11.73
CA ASN A 71 5.64 -5.59 11.23
C ASN A 71 4.77 -6.79 10.86
N GLN A 72 3.52 -6.86 11.32
CA GLN A 72 2.65 -8.04 11.19
C GLN A 72 1.21 -7.60 10.94
N PHE A 73 0.39 -8.53 10.46
CA PHE A 73 -1.06 -8.34 10.33
C PHE A 73 -1.82 -9.67 10.44
N LEU A 74 -3.12 -9.57 10.76
CA LEU A 74 -4.08 -10.65 10.62
C LEU A 74 -5.09 -10.28 9.52
N ASP A 75 -5.18 -11.09 8.47
CA ASP A 75 -6.13 -10.83 7.39
C ASP A 75 -7.51 -11.42 7.71
N LYS A 76 -8.50 -10.54 7.84
CA LYS A 76 -9.93 -10.90 7.95
C LYS A 76 -10.74 -10.34 6.78
N THR A 77 -10.08 -9.95 5.69
CA THR A 77 -10.72 -9.40 4.50
C THR A 77 -11.25 -10.52 3.61
N TRP A 78 -12.24 -10.20 2.78
CA TRP A 78 -12.83 -11.14 1.82
C TRP A 78 -13.38 -10.37 0.61
N GLY A 79 -13.58 -11.06 -0.51
CA GLY A 79 -14.16 -10.50 -1.74
C GLY A 79 -13.24 -9.56 -2.54
N ARG A 80 -12.03 -9.28 -2.05
CA ARG A 80 -11.04 -8.43 -2.72
C ARG A 80 -10.17 -9.25 -3.67
N GLU A 81 -9.83 -8.68 -4.81
CA GLU A 81 -8.78 -9.22 -5.68
C GLU A 81 -7.40 -9.00 -5.01
N ASN A 82 -6.79 -10.06 -4.50
CA ASN A 82 -5.61 -10.01 -3.61
C ASN A 82 -4.32 -10.57 -4.23
N THR A 83 -4.34 -10.97 -5.50
CA THR A 83 -3.15 -11.42 -6.26
C THR A 83 -3.20 -10.94 -7.70
N PHE A 84 -2.01 -10.78 -8.31
CA PHE A 84 -1.86 -10.49 -9.73
C PHE A 84 -1.88 -11.76 -10.61
N TYR A 85 -1.65 -12.93 -10.02
CA TYR A 85 -1.44 -14.18 -10.75
C TYR A 85 -2.64 -15.11 -10.62
N GLY A 86 -2.97 -15.81 -11.71
CA GLY A 86 -4.01 -16.83 -11.72
C GLY A 86 -4.23 -17.45 -13.09
N SER A 87 -5.30 -18.25 -13.18
CA SER A 87 -5.73 -18.88 -14.43
C SER A 87 -6.69 -18.01 -15.27
N LYS A 88 -7.35 -17.03 -14.63
CA LYS A 88 -8.34 -16.14 -15.26
C LYS A 88 -7.70 -15.29 -16.39
N PRO A 89 -8.50 -14.81 -17.37
CA PRO A 89 -7.98 -13.97 -18.45
C PRO A 89 -7.46 -12.60 -18.01
N ASP A 90 -7.99 -12.04 -16.91
CA ASP A 90 -7.63 -10.73 -16.36
C ASP A 90 -6.42 -10.77 -15.41
N SER A 91 -5.79 -11.94 -15.26
CA SER A 91 -4.66 -12.16 -14.36
C SER A 91 -3.42 -12.57 -15.13
N LEU A 92 -2.24 -12.27 -14.57
CA LEU A 92 -0.99 -12.80 -15.08
C LEU A 92 -1.00 -14.33 -14.98
N LYS A 93 -0.51 -15.00 -16.03
CA LYS A 93 -0.51 -16.47 -16.04
C LYS A 93 0.48 -17.01 -15.02
N GLY A 94 0.00 -17.98 -14.23
CA GLY A 94 0.82 -18.72 -13.27
C GLY A 94 0.16 -18.86 -11.91
N VAL A 95 0.85 -19.55 -11.02
CA VAL A 95 0.49 -19.69 -9.60
C VAL A 95 1.67 -19.18 -8.79
N LEU A 96 1.45 -18.16 -7.97
CA LEU A 96 2.48 -17.54 -7.15
C LEU A 96 2.12 -17.67 -5.68
N HIS A 97 2.97 -18.35 -4.92
CA HIS A 97 2.86 -18.51 -3.47
C HIS A 97 3.97 -17.69 -2.80
N MET A 98 3.64 -16.46 -2.40
CA MET A 98 4.61 -15.59 -1.71
C MET A 98 4.70 -15.96 -0.23
N PRO A 99 5.91 -16.07 0.35
CA PRO A 99 6.07 -16.14 1.79
C PRO A 99 5.63 -14.81 2.42
N MET A 100 4.90 -14.88 3.54
CA MET A 100 4.36 -13.70 4.24
C MET A 100 4.67 -13.74 5.74
N ALA A 101 5.70 -14.48 6.16
CA ALA A 101 6.12 -14.56 7.55
C ALA A 101 6.54 -13.20 8.10
N GLU A 102 7.29 -12.42 7.32
CA GLU A 102 7.61 -11.01 7.57
C GLU A 102 7.12 -10.18 6.37
N PRO A 103 5.88 -9.69 6.39
CA PRO A 103 5.21 -9.20 5.18
C PRO A 103 5.64 -7.79 4.74
N PHE A 104 6.48 -7.11 5.53
CA PHE A 104 6.96 -5.77 5.25
C PHE A 104 8.47 -5.76 5.03
N CYS A 105 8.96 -4.80 4.23
CA CYS A 105 10.39 -4.63 4.03
C CYS A 105 11.05 -4.08 5.30
N GLU A 106 11.83 -4.92 5.99
CA GLU A 106 12.50 -4.55 7.24
C GLU A 106 13.43 -3.33 7.09
N ARG A 107 14.18 -3.28 5.99
CA ARG A 107 15.06 -2.13 5.71
C ARG A 107 14.30 -0.82 5.66
N THR A 108 13.12 -0.81 5.06
CA THR A 108 12.27 0.39 4.97
C THR A 108 11.67 0.75 6.32
N ARG A 109 11.27 -0.26 7.12
CA ARG A 109 10.71 -0.03 8.47
C ARG A 109 11.70 0.62 9.42
N GLN A 110 12.99 0.27 9.30
CA GLN A 110 14.05 0.78 10.17
C GLN A 110 14.62 2.12 9.72
N VAL A 111 14.13 2.71 8.61
CA VAL A 111 14.52 4.08 8.23
C VAL A 111 14.04 5.03 9.33
N ARG A 112 15.01 5.63 10.04
CA ARG A 112 14.79 6.68 11.03
C ARG A 112 15.33 7.98 10.45
N TYR A 113 14.68 9.08 10.80
CA TYR A 113 15.16 10.44 10.56
C TYR A 113 16.27 10.80 11.54
#